data_AF-A0A6N7L470-F1
#
_entry.id   AF-A0A6N7L470-F1
#
_cell.length_a   1.000
_cell.length_b   1.000
_cell.length_c   1.000
_cell.angle_alpha   90.00
_cell.angle_beta   90.00
_cell.angle_gamma   90.00
#
_symmetry.space_group_name_H-M   'P 1'
#
loop_
_entity.id
_entity.type
_entity.pdbx_description
1 polymer ?
#
loop_
_entity_poly.entity_id
_entity_poly.type
_entity_poly.pdbx_seq_one_letter_code
_entity_poly.pdbx_strand_id
1 'polypeptide(L)'
;MLRWAWHAYVDNHQPARRRRQQQRAALMAGRMTPEAELADVVQMIQTRLEQIAADPSMEELSPEIYAENVVKRLKDAFISMPLAYGVLAGLEPYLDCLTAPGYDPLRNLCDSVLKVAVASYRRNGIAVPDASDLRLRIYADWWPVPKTSSFPNPFLGMIWVEDRCDGACCQVADERKRAHLQTLCVTVTPAKFDADTLAALPIVLFHECVSHVLQGPLGPNRKMPDPNSSFAEGLMDRVALQVFEDALAGMPPYDQMPLLCYEHKSSFFTHIGRKLYQARHDEKGVSPEYEFAAAARAEGVEVADLLIHAFSRLRISDPLAAFLRLACALNVSDVPPVSRDLLVAELAWGLSPDAPESVQANILTALRRFTADQDVHALVDSSSTQ
;
A
#
# COMPACT_ATOMS: atom_id res chain seq x y z
N MET A 1 8.55 7.43 53.23
CA MET A 1 8.31 7.90 51.85
C MET A 1 7.70 6.84 50.94
N LEU A 2 8.27 5.64 50.79
CA LEU A 2 7.73 4.60 49.89
C LEU A 2 6.31 4.10 50.24
N ARG A 3 5.94 4.04 51.54
CA ARG A 3 4.58 3.68 51.98
C ARG A 3 3.53 4.75 51.66
N TRP A 4 3.93 6.02 51.67
CA TRP A 4 3.05 7.17 51.36
C TRP A 4 2.85 7.31 49.85
N ALA A 5 3.89 7.06 49.05
CA ALA A 5 3.80 6.98 47.59
C ALA A 5 2.92 5.82 47.12
N TRP A 6 2.96 4.66 47.81
CA TRP A 6 2.07 3.54 47.52
C TRP A 6 0.60 3.85 47.86
N HIS A 7 0.32 4.49 49.00
CA HIS A 7 -1.05 4.89 49.34
C HIS A 7 -1.59 5.99 48.42
N ALA A 8 -0.79 7.00 48.06
CA ALA A 8 -1.18 8.00 47.07
C ALA A 8 -1.37 7.41 45.66
N TYR A 9 -0.58 6.39 45.29
CA TYR A 9 -0.77 5.63 44.05
C TYR A 9 -2.07 4.82 44.08
N VAL A 10 -2.34 4.09 45.17
CA VAL A 10 -3.57 3.31 45.35
C VAL A 10 -4.81 4.22 45.38
N ASP A 11 -4.77 5.35 46.09
CA ASP A 11 -5.90 6.26 46.27
C ASP A 11 -6.21 7.07 45.00
N ASN A 12 -5.19 7.48 44.22
CA ASN A 12 -5.40 8.14 42.92
C ASN A 12 -5.86 7.18 41.81
N HIS A 13 -5.66 5.87 41.96
CA HIS A 13 -6.04 4.87 40.94
C HIS A 13 -7.30 4.08 41.30
N GLN A 14 -7.84 4.22 42.52
CA GLN A 14 -9.12 3.63 42.92
C GLN A 14 -10.32 4.08 42.07
N PRO A 15 -10.47 5.38 41.71
CA PRO A 15 -11.57 5.83 40.85
C PRO A 15 -11.49 5.24 39.44
N ALA A 16 -10.29 5.21 38.85
CA ALA A 16 -10.04 4.60 37.55
C ALA A 16 -10.29 3.08 37.58
N ARG A 17 -9.89 2.41 38.65
CA ARG A 17 -10.12 0.96 38.84
C ARG A 17 -11.61 0.63 39.03
N ARG A 18 -12.37 1.44 39.78
CA ARG A 18 -13.83 1.28 39.92
C ARG A 18 -14.55 1.55 38.60
N ARG A 19 -14.16 2.58 37.84
CA ARG A 19 -14.72 2.87 36.51
C ARG A 19 -14.46 1.71 35.53
N ARG A 20 -13.24 1.15 35.53
CA ARG A 20 -12.86 -0.05 34.74
C ARG A 20 -13.66 -1.29 35.14
N GLN A 21 -13.93 -1.48 36.43
CA GLN A 21 -14.71 -2.62 36.93
C GLN A 21 -16.20 -2.48 36.58
N GLN A 22 -16.73 -1.25 36.59
CA GLN A 22 -18.09 -0.92 36.15
C GLN A 22 -18.26 -1.06 34.63
N GLN A 23 -17.31 -0.59 33.83
CA GLN A 23 -17.31 -0.74 32.37
C GLN A 23 -17.24 -2.22 31.96
N ARG A 24 -16.36 -3.01 32.58
CA ARG A 24 -16.27 -4.46 32.31
C ARG A 24 -17.53 -5.21 32.76
N ALA A 25 -18.15 -4.82 33.87
CA ALA A 25 -19.43 -5.36 34.30
C ALA A 25 -20.60 -4.96 33.38
N ALA A 26 -20.56 -3.75 32.79
CA ALA A 26 -21.55 -3.30 31.81
C ALA A 26 -21.40 -4.05 30.47
N LEU A 27 -20.17 -4.27 29.99
CA LEU A 27 -19.88 -5.05 28.77
C LEU A 27 -20.32 -6.51 28.92
N MET A 28 -19.96 -7.15 30.03
CA MET A 28 -20.36 -8.54 30.34
C MET A 28 -21.87 -8.69 30.57
N ALA A 29 -22.55 -7.61 30.96
CA ALA A 29 -24.00 -7.56 31.09
C ALA A 29 -24.73 -7.17 29.78
N GLY A 30 -24.02 -7.00 28.67
CA GLY A 30 -24.59 -6.58 27.38
C GLY A 30 -25.16 -5.14 27.38
N ARG A 31 -24.78 -4.32 28.36
CA ARG A 31 -25.26 -2.93 28.54
C ARG A 31 -24.37 -1.88 27.89
N MET A 32 -23.26 -2.31 27.29
CA MET A 32 -22.34 -1.48 26.53
C MET A 32 -21.89 -2.33 25.35
N THR A 33 -22.04 -1.82 24.12
CA THR A 33 -21.58 -2.54 22.94
C THR A 33 -20.08 -2.27 22.73
N PRO A 34 -19.34 -3.17 22.06
CA PRO A 34 -17.93 -2.94 21.72
C PRO A 34 -17.69 -1.60 21.01
N GLU A 35 -18.64 -1.12 20.23
CA GLU A 35 -18.59 0.17 19.52
C GLU A 35 -18.70 1.36 20.47
N ALA A 36 -19.55 1.27 21.52
CA ALA A 36 -19.66 2.30 22.55
C ALA A 36 -18.41 2.35 23.44
N GLU A 37 -17.79 1.20 23.71
CA GLU A 37 -16.51 1.14 24.43
C GLU A 37 -15.36 1.73 23.59
N LEU A 38 -15.33 1.43 22.28
CA LEU A 38 -14.37 2.00 21.36
C LEU A 38 -14.51 3.52 21.24
N ALA A 39 -15.73 4.05 21.19
CA ALA A 39 -15.99 5.49 21.15
C ALA A 39 -15.46 6.22 22.40
N ASP A 40 -15.68 5.66 23.59
CA ASP A 40 -15.14 6.20 24.85
C ASP A 40 -13.60 6.18 24.89
N VAL A 41 -12.99 5.12 24.35
CA VAL A 41 -11.53 4.96 24.24
C VAL A 41 -10.94 5.99 23.26
N VAL A 42 -11.57 6.19 22.11
CA VAL A 42 -11.16 7.18 21.10
C VAL A 42 -11.26 8.60 21.68
N GLN A 43 -12.36 8.93 22.37
CA GLN A 43 -12.54 10.24 23.01
C GLN A 43 -11.46 10.53 24.08
N MET A 44 -11.07 9.51 24.83
CA MET A 44 -10.02 9.63 25.85
C MET A 44 -8.63 9.86 25.21
N ILE A 45 -8.30 9.13 24.13
CA ILE A 45 -7.04 9.32 23.38
C ILE A 45 -6.98 10.73 22.82
N GLN A 46 -8.06 11.19 22.17
CA GLN A 46 -8.16 12.53 21.61
C GLN A 46 -7.90 13.60 22.66
N THR A 47 -8.55 13.50 23.83
CA THR A 47 -8.36 14.44 24.94
C THR A 47 -6.90 14.49 25.40
N ARG A 48 -6.19 13.35 25.39
CA ARG A 48 -4.79 13.29 25.82
C ARG A 48 -3.82 13.84 24.78
N LEU A 49 -4.09 13.60 23.50
CA LEU A 49 -3.32 14.19 22.39
C LEU A 49 -3.48 15.72 22.36
N GLU A 50 -4.69 16.23 22.61
CA GLU A 50 -4.94 17.68 22.73
C GLU A 50 -4.14 18.30 23.89
N GLN A 51 -4.02 17.60 25.02
CA GLN A 51 -3.21 18.06 26.15
C GLN A 51 -1.70 18.04 25.85
N ILE A 52 -1.22 17.11 25.03
CA ILE A 52 0.19 17.05 24.61
C ILE A 52 0.48 18.15 23.59
N ALA A 53 -0.42 18.38 22.63
CA ALA A 53 -0.28 19.43 21.62
C ALA A 53 -0.37 20.84 22.20
N ALA A 54 -1.11 21.02 23.30
CA ALA A 54 -1.23 22.28 24.02
C ALA A 54 -0.11 22.53 25.06
N ASP A 55 0.85 21.61 25.21
CA ASP A 55 1.97 21.73 26.15
C ASP A 55 3.03 22.69 25.56
N PRO A 56 3.22 23.91 26.11
CA PRO A 56 4.12 24.91 25.53
C PRO A 56 5.58 24.46 25.51
N SER A 57 5.94 23.45 26.29
CA SER A 57 7.29 22.87 26.31
C SER A 57 7.63 22.05 25.05
N MET A 58 6.64 21.80 24.18
CA MET A 58 6.82 21.03 22.94
C MET A 58 7.29 21.88 21.74
N GLU A 59 7.12 23.21 21.77
CA GLU A 59 7.53 24.11 20.66
C GLU A 59 9.06 24.34 20.58
N GLU A 60 9.79 24.06 21.66
CA GLU A 60 11.25 24.33 21.74
C GLU A 60 12.12 23.10 21.46
N LEU A 61 11.52 21.93 21.15
CA LEU A 61 12.25 20.69 20.94
C LEU A 61 12.74 20.58 19.48
N SER A 62 13.96 20.07 19.27
CA SER A 62 14.40 19.70 17.93
C SER A 62 13.51 18.57 17.37
N PRO A 63 13.36 18.45 16.05
CA PRO A 63 12.52 17.41 15.44
C PRO A 63 12.83 15.99 15.92
N GLU A 64 14.09 15.66 16.17
CA GLU A 64 14.49 14.34 16.70
C GLU A 64 14.00 14.13 18.14
N ILE A 65 14.17 15.14 19.00
CA ILE A 65 13.75 15.09 20.42
C ILE A 65 12.22 15.13 20.53
N TYR A 66 11.55 15.84 19.60
CA TYR A 66 10.11 15.85 19.46
C TYR A 66 9.58 14.46 19.10
N ALA A 67 10.18 13.80 18.10
CA ALA A 67 9.81 12.44 17.70
C ALA A 67 10.02 11.42 18.84
N GLU A 68 11.16 11.45 19.52
CA GLU A 68 11.43 10.56 20.67
C GLU A 68 10.44 10.79 21.83
N ASN A 69 10.11 12.04 22.15
CA ASN A 69 9.16 12.35 23.22
C ASN A 69 7.71 12.03 22.85
N VAL A 70 7.31 12.21 21.60
CA VAL A 70 6.00 11.79 21.09
C VAL A 70 5.89 10.27 21.14
N VAL A 71 6.91 9.54 20.67
CA VAL A 71 6.95 8.06 20.76
C VAL A 71 6.90 7.60 22.22
N LYS A 72 7.65 8.23 23.12
CA LYS A 72 7.63 7.90 24.56
C LYS A 72 6.25 8.15 25.18
N ARG A 73 5.65 9.33 24.95
CA ARG A 73 4.32 9.67 25.50
C ARG A 73 3.20 8.83 24.88
N LEU A 74 3.32 8.46 23.61
CA LEU A 74 2.43 7.49 22.96
C LEU A 74 2.59 6.12 23.62
N LYS A 75 3.82 5.61 23.79
CA LYS A 75 4.08 4.35 24.53
C LYS A 75 3.48 4.39 25.93
N ASP A 76 3.67 5.46 26.68
CA ASP A 76 3.10 5.62 28.03
C ASP A 76 1.56 5.66 28.04
N ALA A 77 0.95 6.33 27.04
CA ALA A 77 -0.50 6.37 26.87
C ALA A 77 -1.07 4.99 26.49
N PHE A 78 -0.39 4.30 25.58
CA PHE A 78 -0.73 2.97 25.07
C PHE A 78 -0.55 1.87 26.16
N ILE A 79 0.51 1.93 26.97
CA ILE A 79 0.73 1.04 28.13
C ILE A 79 -0.38 1.20 29.19
N SER A 80 -1.04 2.35 29.28
CA SER A 80 -2.10 2.58 30.28
C SER A 80 -3.47 1.98 29.92
N MET A 81 -3.62 1.41 28.72
CA MET A 81 -4.87 0.89 28.16
C MET A 81 -4.95 -0.66 28.15
N PRO A 82 -6.02 -1.29 28.70
CA PRO A 82 -6.16 -2.75 28.73
C PRO A 82 -6.30 -3.42 27.36
N LEU A 83 -6.93 -2.74 26.38
CA LEU A 83 -7.09 -3.23 24.99
C LEU A 83 -5.78 -3.09 24.19
N ALA A 84 -5.02 -2.04 24.47
CA ALA A 84 -3.72 -1.84 23.85
C ALA A 84 -2.67 -2.80 24.40
N TYR A 85 -2.77 -3.28 25.64
CA TYR A 85 -1.83 -4.28 26.16
C TYR A 85 -1.81 -5.58 25.35
N GLY A 86 -2.95 -6.02 24.81
CA GLY A 86 -3.00 -7.22 23.94
C GLY A 86 -2.41 -6.97 22.55
N VAL A 87 -2.72 -5.81 21.96
CA VAL A 87 -2.21 -5.40 20.64
C VAL A 87 -0.71 -5.07 20.71
N LEU A 88 -0.26 -4.36 21.75
CA LEU A 88 1.13 -3.99 21.99
C LEU A 88 1.99 -5.16 22.47
N ALA A 89 1.49 -6.08 23.29
CA ALA A 89 2.25 -7.29 23.64
C ALA A 89 2.44 -8.19 22.41
N GLY A 90 1.48 -8.17 21.47
CA GLY A 90 1.68 -8.74 20.14
C GLY A 90 2.73 -7.97 19.34
N LEU A 91 2.70 -6.63 19.39
CA LEU A 91 3.58 -5.74 18.62
C LEU A 91 4.97 -5.47 19.26
N GLU A 92 5.23 -5.90 20.49
CA GLU A 92 6.46 -5.61 21.24
C GLU A 92 7.71 -6.11 20.51
N PRO A 93 7.76 -7.36 20.02
CA PRO A 93 8.86 -7.83 19.19
C PRO A 93 9.05 -7.01 17.91
N TYR A 94 7.98 -6.41 17.38
CA TYR A 94 8.02 -5.59 16.17
C TYR A 94 8.60 -4.21 16.45
N LEU A 95 8.18 -3.58 17.56
CA LEU A 95 8.70 -2.28 17.99
C LEU A 95 10.17 -2.39 18.40
N ASP A 96 10.57 -3.49 19.04
CA ASP A 96 11.97 -3.75 19.40
C ASP A 96 12.84 -3.93 18.15
N CYS A 97 12.32 -4.60 17.11
CA CYS A 97 13.03 -4.70 15.83
C CYS A 97 13.09 -3.35 15.11
N LEU A 98 11.98 -2.61 15.03
CA LEU A 98 11.90 -1.26 14.45
C LEU A 98 12.80 -0.23 15.14
N THR A 99 13.20 -0.46 16.38
CA THR A 99 14.01 0.46 17.19
C THR A 99 15.43 -0.03 17.44
N ALA A 100 15.83 -1.17 16.85
CA ALA A 100 17.19 -1.67 16.95
C ALA A 100 18.17 -0.69 16.27
N PRO A 101 19.24 -0.23 16.96
CA PRO A 101 20.18 0.74 16.39
C PRO A 101 20.78 0.26 15.06
N GLY A 102 20.62 1.06 14.01
CA GLY A 102 21.16 0.76 12.67
C GLY A 102 20.32 -0.20 11.83
N TYR A 103 19.15 -0.63 12.31
CA TYR A 103 18.22 -1.47 11.56
C TYR A 103 16.94 -0.69 11.23
N ASP A 104 16.69 -0.48 9.93
CA ASP A 104 15.48 0.18 9.41
C ASP A 104 14.67 -0.85 8.59
N PRO A 105 13.77 -1.62 9.23
CA PRO A 105 13.03 -2.68 8.55
C PRO A 105 12.07 -2.13 7.49
N LEU A 106 11.51 -0.94 7.68
CA LEU A 106 10.60 -0.35 6.70
C LEU A 106 11.37 0.03 5.44
N ARG A 107 12.56 0.61 5.60
CA ARG A 107 13.47 0.87 4.48
C ARG A 107 13.92 -0.40 3.79
N ASN A 108 14.31 -1.42 4.56
CA ASN A 108 14.71 -2.71 3.99
C ASN A 108 13.57 -3.37 3.21
N LEU A 109 12.33 -3.32 3.73
CA LEU A 109 11.15 -3.81 3.03
C LEU A 109 10.95 -3.03 1.72
N CYS A 110 10.92 -1.70 1.76
CA CYS A 110 10.70 -0.89 0.58
C CYS A 110 11.80 -1.08 -0.48
N ASP A 111 13.08 -1.09 -0.07
CA ASP A 111 14.22 -1.37 -0.94
C ASP A 111 14.12 -2.77 -1.56
N SER A 112 13.65 -3.77 -0.79
CA SER A 112 13.45 -5.13 -1.28
C SER A 112 12.30 -5.21 -2.28
N VAL A 113 11.17 -4.56 -2.00
CA VAL A 113 10.01 -4.50 -2.90
C VAL A 113 10.40 -3.86 -4.22
N LEU A 114 11.12 -2.73 -4.16
CA LEU A 114 11.57 -2.02 -5.36
C LEU A 114 12.51 -2.87 -6.20
N LYS A 115 13.49 -3.54 -5.57
CA LYS A 115 14.40 -4.47 -6.28
C LYS A 115 13.66 -5.61 -6.95
N VAL A 116 12.68 -6.21 -6.27
CA VAL A 116 11.86 -7.29 -6.83
C VAL A 116 11.00 -6.78 -7.98
N ALA A 117 10.36 -5.62 -7.83
CA ALA A 117 9.56 -5.01 -8.89
C ALA A 117 10.42 -4.74 -10.14
N VAL A 118 11.58 -4.08 -9.99
CA VAL A 118 12.54 -3.85 -11.09
C VAL A 118 13.01 -5.17 -11.73
N ALA A 119 13.33 -6.17 -10.92
CA ALA A 119 13.77 -7.47 -11.41
C ALA A 119 12.67 -8.21 -12.18
N SER A 120 11.39 -8.05 -11.79
CA SER A 120 10.25 -8.59 -12.53
C SER A 120 10.12 -7.98 -13.93
N TYR A 121 10.23 -6.65 -14.05
CA TYR A 121 10.22 -5.98 -15.36
C TYR A 121 11.36 -6.49 -16.25
N ARG A 122 12.58 -6.56 -15.70
CA ARG A 122 13.76 -7.05 -16.44
C ARG A 122 13.64 -8.51 -16.86
N ARG A 123 13.09 -9.39 -16.00
CA ARG A 123 12.80 -10.80 -16.34
C ARG A 123 11.83 -10.92 -17.52
N ASN A 124 10.93 -9.95 -17.65
CA ASN A 124 10.00 -9.84 -18.77
C ASN A 124 10.59 -9.07 -19.98
N GLY A 125 11.90 -8.79 -20.01
CA GLY A 125 12.56 -8.11 -21.12
C GLY A 125 12.23 -6.61 -21.21
N ILE A 126 11.63 -6.04 -20.17
CA ILE A 126 11.24 -4.63 -20.14
C ILE A 126 12.34 -3.80 -19.48
N ALA A 127 12.82 -2.79 -20.20
CA ALA A 127 13.84 -1.88 -19.69
C ALA A 127 13.24 -0.89 -18.70
N VAL A 128 13.77 -0.88 -17.48
CA VAL A 128 13.47 0.08 -16.41
C VAL A 128 14.79 0.48 -15.72
N PRO A 129 14.85 1.67 -15.07
CA PRO A 129 16.01 2.09 -14.28
C PRO A 129 16.42 1.03 -13.25
N ASP A 130 17.70 0.99 -12.90
CA ASP A 130 18.13 0.12 -11.81
C ASP A 130 17.50 0.56 -10.50
N ALA A 131 17.22 -0.39 -9.61
CA ALA A 131 16.79 -0.06 -8.25
C ALA A 131 17.86 0.77 -7.53
N SER A 132 19.16 0.62 -7.88
CA SER A 132 20.23 1.47 -7.35
C SER A 132 20.16 2.92 -7.81
N ASP A 133 19.51 3.16 -8.95
CA ASP A 133 19.29 4.48 -9.54
C ASP A 133 18.02 5.13 -8.98
N LEU A 134 17.26 4.41 -8.16
CA LEU A 134 16.10 4.92 -7.47
C LEU A 134 16.43 5.08 -5.98
N ARG A 135 16.30 6.30 -5.47
CA ARG A 135 16.48 6.63 -4.07
C ARG A 135 15.14 6.62 -3.35
N LEU A 136 15.00 5.68 -2.42
CA LEU A 136 13.90 5.67 -1.47
C LEU A 136 14.18 6.63 -0.30
N ARG A 137 13.24 7.54 0.00
CA ARG A 137 13.20 8.29 1.27
C ARG A 137 11.90 8.02 1.99
N ILE A 138 11.99 7.53 3.21
CA ILE A 138 10.81 7.30 4.05
C ILE A 138 10.72 8.44 5.04
N TYR A 139 9.58 9.13 5.03
CA TYR A 139 9.19 10.10 6.06
C TYR A 139 7.99 9.50 6.78
N ALA A 140 8.19 9.09 8.02
CA ALA A 140 7.07 8.86 8.92
C ALA A 140 6.67 10.22 9.50
N ASP A 141 5.50 10.73 9.11
CA ASP A 141 4.97 11.96 9.69
C ASP A 141 3.69 11.68 10.46
N TRP A 142 3.48 12.45 11.52
CA TRP A 142 2.28 12.36 12.35
C TRP A 142 1.46 13.62 12.15
N TRP A 143 0.46 13.54 11.27
CA TRP A 143 -0.51 14.62 11.13
C TRP A 143 -1.71 14.42 12.06
N PRO A 144 -1.95 15.33 13.01
CA PRO A 144 -3.27 15.43 13.62
C PRO A 144 -4.25 15.87 12.51
N VAL A 145 -5.17 15.00 12.10
CA VAL A 145 -6.15 15.34 11.08
C VAL A 145 -7.19 16.28 11.70
N PRO A 146 -7.55 17.40 11.04
CA PRO A 146 -8.54 18.34 11.57
C PRO A 146 -9.88 17.66 11.88
N LYS A 147 -10.55 18.10 12.96
CA LYS A 147 -11.82 17.57 13.52
C LYS A 147 -12.99 17.42 12.54
N THR A 148 -12.89 17.96 11.33
CA THR A 148 -13.93 17.87 10.30
C THR A 148 -13.86 16.60 9.47
N SER A 149 -12.76 15.85 9.52
CA SER A 149 -12.70 14.53 8.88
C SER A 149 -13.23 13.48 9.86
N SER A 150 -14.11 12.61 9.38
CA SER A 150 -14.66 11.46 10.12
C SER A 150 -13.62 10.37 10.42
N PHE A 151 -12.33 10.60 10.17
CA PHE A 151 -11.26 9.62 10.37
C PHE A 151 -10.52 9.83 11.70
N PRO A 152 -10.46 8.82 12.58
CA PRO A 152 -9.62 8.87 13.78
C PRO A 152 -8.14 8.84 13.37
N ASN A 153 -7.47 9.99 13.47
CA ASN A 153 -6.02 10.25 13.30
C ASN A 153 -5.19 9.09 12.71
N PRO A 154 -5.14 8.94 11.38
CA PRO A 154 -4.24 8.01 10.73
C PRO A 154 -2.76 8.37 10.97
N PHE A 155 -1.92 7.36 11.20
CA PHE A 155 -0.49 7.44 10.98
C PHE A 155 -0.29 7.54 9.46
N LEU A 156 0.35 8.60 8.97
CA LEU A 156 0.64 8.78 7.56
C LEU A 156 2.13 8.55 7.35
N GLY A 157 2.51 7.37 6.86
CA GLY A 157 3.86 7.15 6.35
C GLY A 157 3.93 7.65 4.91
N MET A 158 4.76 8.64 4.62
CA MET A 158 5.06 9.03 3.24
C MET A 158 6.38 8.37 2.81
N ILE A 159 6.35 7.65 1.70
CA ILE A 159 7.50 6.99 1.08
C ILE A 159 7.74 7.67 -0.26
N TRP A 160 8.85 8.36 -0.38
CA TRP A 160 9.27 9.03 -1.61
C TRP A 160 10.18 8.09 -2.37
N VAL A 161 9.91 7.91 -3.66
CA VAL A 161 10.83 7.26 -4.58
C VAL A 161 11.35 8.32 -5.53
N GLU A 162 12.65 8.58 -5.43
CA GLU A 162 13.37 9.59 -6.19
C GLU A 162 14.27 8.95 -7.23
N ASP A 163 14.53 9.62 -8.35
CA ASP A 163 15.67 9.27 -9.19
C ASP A 163 16.97 9.74 -8.51
N ARG A 164 18.05 8.96 -8.58
CA ARG A 164 19.34 9.27 -7.96
C ARG A 164 20.07 10.33 -8.80
N CYS A 165 19.58 11.56 -8.77
CA CYS A 165 20.33 12.68 -9.34
C CYS A 165 21.42 13.12 -8.35
N ASP A 166 22.66 12.71 -8.63
CA ASP A 166 23.86 13.07 -7.85
C ASP A 166 24.34 14.53 -8.09
N GLY A 167 23.58 15.32 -8.84
CA GLY A 167 23.92 16.68 -9.26
C GLY A 167 23.08 17.79 -8.60
N ALA A 168 23.48 19.04 -8.89
CA ALA A 168 22.81 20.27 -8.45
C ALA A 168 21.31 20.36 -8.83
N CYS A 169 20.77 19.43 -9.63
CA CYS A 169 19.35 19.34 -9.96
C CYS A 169 18.46 19.10 -8.72
N CYS A 170 18.95 18.35 -7.73
CA CYS A 170 18.26 18.06 -6.47
C CYS A 170 18.35 19.20 -5.44
N GLN A 171 19.28 20.14 -5.62
CA GLN A 171 19.46 21.29 -4.73
C GLN A 171 18.57 22.48 -5.10
N VAL A 172 17.84 22.40 -6.21
CA VAL A 172 16.91 23.45 -6.59
C VAL A 172 15.67 23.30 -5.70
N ALA A 173 15.44 24.28 -4.83
CA ALA A 173 14.25 24.39 -3.95
C ALA A 173 12.91 24.51 -4.71
N ASP A 174 12.94 24.42 -6.04
CA ASP A 174 11.78 24.52 -6.90
C ASP A 174 11.12 23.14 -7.03
N GLU A 175 10.05 22.92 -6.25
CA GLU A 175 9.23 21.71 -6.25
C GLU A 175 8.80 21.28 -7.66
N ARG A 176 8.72 22.21 -8.62
CA ARG A 176 8.36 21.92 -10.02
C ARG A 176 9.41 21.09 -10.77
N LYS A 177 10.68 21.09 -10.33
CA LYS A 177 11.74 20.24 -10.89
C LYS A 177 11.84 18.86 -10.23
N ARG A 178 11.08 18.65 -9.15
CA ARG A 178 10.90 17.33 -8.49
C ARG A 178 9.80 16.49 -9.15
N ALA A 179 9.31 16.89 -10.32
CA ALA A 179 8.26 16.15 -11.04
C ALA A 179 8.68 14.74 -11.52
N HIS A 180 9.96 14.38 -11.36
CA HIS A 180 10.47 13.01 -11.52
C HIS A 180 10.24 12.12 -10.28
N LEU A 181 9.91 12.70 -9.13
CA LEU A 181 9.76 11.99 -7.86
C LEU A 181 8.33 11.45 -7.78
N GLN A 182 8.17 10.14 -7.65
CA GLN A 182 6.88 9.60 -7.22
C GLN A 182 6.84 9.53 -5.71
N THR A 183 5.86 10.22 -5.15
CA THR A 183 5.57 10.15 -3.72
C THR A 183 4.48 9.11 -3.52
N LEU A 184 4.82 8.04 -2.83
CA LEU A 184 3.89 7.03 -2.35
C LEU A 184 3.46 7.43 -0.94
N CYS A 185 2.17 7.58 -0.70
CA CYS A 185 1.66 7.91 0.64
C CYS A 185 0.93 6.69 1.20
N VAL A 186 1.58 5.97 2.12
CA VAL A 186 0.97 4.81 2.80
C VAL A 186 0.35 5.28 4.11
N THR A 187 -0.98 5.32 4.14
CA THR A 187 -1.73 5.72 5.32
C THR A 187 -2.15 4.50 6.12
N VAL A 188 -1.78 4.45 7.40
CA VAL A 188 -2.15 3.37 8.32
C VAL A 188 -2.98 3.96 9.46
N THR A 189 -4.21 3.51 9.63
CA THR A 189 -5.02 3.97 10.77
C THR A 189 -4.54 3.26 12.05
N PRO A 190 -4.09 3.97 13.10
CA PRO A 190 -3.57 3.35 14.32
C PRO A 190 -4.58 2.43 15.00
N ALA A 191 -5.86 2.81 14.97
CA ALA A 191 -6.95 1.99 15.52
C ALA A 191 -7.15 0.65 14.79
N LYS A 192 -6.59 0.51 13.58
CA LYS A 192 -6.64 -0.68 12.74
C LYS A 192 -5.26 -1.32 12.57
N PHE A 193 -4.22 -0.83 13.26
CA PHE A 193 -2.88 -1.36 13.09
C PHE A 193 -2.73 -2.68 13.86
N ASP A 194 -2.93 -3.79 13.15
CA ASP A 194 -2.83 -5.16 13.63
C ASP A 194 -1.88 -6.00 12.77
N ALA A 195 -1.73 -7.29 13.11
CA ALA A 195 -0.85 -8.20 12.39
C ALA A 195 -1.27 -8.38 10.91
N ASP A 196 -2.57 -8.39 10.63
CA ASP A 196 -3.10 -8.47 9.26
C ASP A 196 -2.73 -7.20 8.47
N THR A 197 -2.92 -6.01 9.04
CA THR A 197 -2.57 -4.73 8.40
C THR A 197 -1.07 -4.63 8.12
N LEU A 198 -0.23 -5.09 9.05
CA LEU A 198 1.21 -5.14 8.83
C LEU A 198 1.58 -6.18 7.76
N ALA A 199 0.94 -7.35 7.75
CA ALA A 199 1.17 -8.37 6.74
C ALA A 199 0.65 -8.00 5.35
N ALA A 200 -0.27 -7.04 5.28
CA ALA A 200 -0.74 -6.45 4.04
C ALA A 200 0.21 -5.39 3.46
N LEU A 201 1.10 -4.80 4.28
CA LEU A 201 2.00 -3.73 3.84
C LEU A 201 2.85 -4.10 2.61
N PRO A 202 3.46 -5.30 2.51
CA PRO A 202 4.24 -5.64 1.34
C PRO A 202 3.44 -5.66 0.03
N ILE A 203 2.22 -6.21 0.00
CA ILE A 203 1.42 -6.22 -1.23
C ILE A 203 1.00 -4.80 -1.63
N VAL A 204 0.71 -3.92 -0.67
CA VAL A 204 0.45 -2.50 -0.94
C VAL A 204 1.68 -1.88 -1.59
N LEU A 205 2.87 -2.07 -1.01
CA LEU A 205 4.10 -1.53 -1.59
C LEU A 205 4.40 -2.09 -2.99
N PHE A 206 4.07 -3.37 -3.24
CA PHE A 206 4.18 -3.95 -4.57
C PHE A 206 3.25 -3.27 -5.56
N HIS A 207 1.99 -3.04 -5.20
CA HIS A 207 1.04 -2.28 -6.01
C HIS A 207 1.61 -0.90 -6.34
N GLU A 208 1.97 -0.13 -5.32
CA GLU A 208 2.51 1.20 -5.50
C GLU A 208 3.77 1.20 -6.38
N CYS A 209 4.67 0.23 -6.23
CA CYS A 209 5.88 0.16 -7.05
C CYS A 209 5.60 -0.26 -8.50
N VAL A 210 4.81 -1.31 -8.69
CA VAL A 210 4.55 -1.93 -10.00
C VAL A 210 3.60 -1.08 -10.84
N SER A 211 2.52 -0.60 -10.24
CA SER A 211 1.46 0.16 -10.89
C SER A 211 1.81 1.63 -11.03
N HIS A 212 2.46 2.18 -10.01
CA HIS A 212 2.79 3.61 -9.97
C HIS A 212 4.27 3.78 -10.20
N VAL A 213 5.21 3.51 -9.29
CA VAL A 213 6.63 3.93 -9.43
C VAL A 213 7.23 3.67 -10.81
N LEU A 214 7.01 2.48 -11.37
CA LEU A 214 7.59 2.07 -12.66
C LEU A 214 6.77 2.49 -13.89
N GLN A 215 5.65 3.18 -13.74
CA GLN A 215 4.81 3.64 -14.84
C GLN A 215 5.51 4.74 -15.67
N GLY A 216 5.62 4.53 -16.97
CA GLY A 216 6.26 5.43 -17.91
C GLY A 216 5.32 6.43 -18.59
N PRO A 217 5.88 7.37 -19.37
CA PRO A 217 7.32 7.54 -19.60
C PRO A 217 8.00 8.16 -18.36
N LEU A 218 9.15 7.60 -17.95
CA LEU A 218 9.91 8.05 -16.78
C LEU A 218 10.64 9.35 -17.13
N GLY A 219 10.00 10.49 -16.86
CA GLY A 219 10.51 11.82 -17.22
C GLY A 219 9.88 12.95 -16.40
N PRO A 220 10.28 14.21 -16.63
CA PRO A 220 9.88 15.35 -15.80
C PRO A 220 8.40 15.68 -15.90
N ASN A 221 7.76 15.30 -17.00
CA ASN A 221 6.36 15.62 -17.29
C ASN A 221 5.45 14.40 -17.08
N ARG A 222 5.89 13.48 -16.23
CA ARG A 222 5.13 12.30 -15.90
C ARG A 222 3.85 12.71 -15.18
N LYS A 223 2.71 12.22 -15.67
CA LYS A 223 1.41 12.44 -15.02
C LYS A 223 1.30 11.58 -13.78
N MET A 224 0.64 12.10 -12.76
CA MET A 224 0.23 11.28 -11.62
C MET A 224 -0.73 10.18 -12.10
N PRO A 225 -0.65 8.98 -11.51
CA PRO A 225 -1.64 7.93 -11.76
C PRO A 225 -3.04 8.43 -11.40
N ASP A 226 -4.04 8.07 -12.22
CA ASP A 226 -5.44 8.34 -11.93
C ASP A 226 -5.98 7.20 -11.05
N PRO A 227 -6.52 7.50 -9.85
CA PRO A 227 -7.11 6.48 -8.97
C PRO A 227 -8.33 5.77 -9.57
N ASN A 228 -8.83 6.23 -10.71
CA ASN A 228 -9.91 5.59 -11.47
C ASN A 228 -9.41 4.88 -12.74
N SER A 229 -8.10 4.71 -12.92
CA SER A 229 -7.55 4.01 -14.08
C SER A 229 -7.75 2.50 -13.95
N SER A 230 -8.59 1.90 -14.80
CA SER A 230 -8.75 0.45 -14.87
C SER A 230 -7.42 -0.25 -15.18
N PHE A 231 -6.55 0.39 -15.97
CA PHE A 231 -5.21 -0.13 -16.23
C PHE A 231 -4.31 -0.11 -14.98
N ALA A 232 -4.08 1.07 -14.38
CA ALA A 232 -3.10 1.22 -13.30
C ALA A 232 -3.61 0.63 -11.97
N GLU A 233 -4.89 0.77 -11.66
CA GLU A 233 -5.46 0.38 -10.38
C GLU A 233 -6.01 -1.05 -10.39
N GLY A 234 -6.35 -1.59 -11.56
CA GLY A 234 -6.89 -2.95 -11.73
C GLY A 234 -5.90 -3.91 -12.38
N LEU A 235 -5.64 -3.73 -13.68
CA LEU A 235 -4.79 -4.66 -14.46
C LEU A 235 -3.38 -4.78 -13.88
N MET A 236 -2.76 -3.66 -13.50
CA MET A 236 -1.45 -3.66 -12.86
C MET A 236 -1.49 -4.16 -11.40
N ASP A 237 -2.64 -4.12 -10.72
CA ASP A 237 -2.79 -4.74 -9.39
C ASP A 237 -2.68 -6.27 -9.48
N ARG A 238 -3.20 -6.87 -10.57
CA ARG A 238 -2.99 -8.30 -10.86
C ARG A 238 -1.52 -8.64 -11.07
N VAL A 239 -0.76 -7.76 -11.74
CA VAL A 239 0.70 -7.88 -11.89
C VAL A 239 1.39 -7.77 -10.54
N ALA A 240 1.03 -6.79 -9.71
CA ALA A 240 1.58 -6.59 -8.38
C ALA A 240 1.37 -7.82 -7.48
N LEU A 241 0.17 -8.41 -7.49
CA LEU A 241 -0.11 -9.67 -6.79
C LEU A 241 0.78 -10.81 -7.28
N GLN A 242 0.94 -10.96 -8.60
CA GLN A 242 1.78 -12.02 -9.14
C GLN A 242 3.25 -11.87 -8.72
N VAL A 243 3.79 -10.66 -8.81
CA VAL A 243 5.17 -10.36 -8.41
C VAL A 243 5.38 -10.60 -6.91
N PHE A 244 4.42 -10.19 -6.08
CA PHE A 244 4.44 -10.45 -4.64
C PHE A 244 4.44 -11.95 -4.32
N GLU A 245 3.59 -12.73 -4.99
CA GLU A 245 3.51 -14.18 -4.76
C GLU A 245 4.77 -14.92 -5.21
N ASP A 246 5.32 -14.57 -6.38
CA ASP A 246 6.57 -15.13 -6.87
C ASP A 246 7.73 -14.83 -5.90
N ALA A 247 7.77 -13.62 -5.35
CA ALA A 247 8.78 -13.20 -4.39
C ALA A 247 8.68 -13.97 -3.07
N LEU A 248 7.45 -14.15 -2.54
CA LEU A 248 7.21 -14.95 -1.34
C LEU A 248 7.52 -16.44 -1.53
N ALA A 249 7.36 -16.95 -2.76
CA ALA A 249 7.70 -18.32 -3.12
C ALA A 249 9.21 -18.53 -3.31
N GLY A 250 10.03 -17.48 -3.25
CA GLY A 250 11.47 -17.56 -3.51
C GLY A 250 11.78 -17.95 -4.96
N MET A 251 10.90 -17.59 -5.90
CA MET A 251 11.15 -17.83 -7.32
C MET A 251 12.29 -16.92 -7.81
N PRO A 252 13.21 -17.40 -8.65
CA PRO A 252 14.21 -16.54 -9.25
C PRO A 252 13.59 -15.37 -10.03
N PRO A 253 14.16 -14.16 -9.96
CA PRO A 253 15.42 -13.77 -9.30
C PRO A 253 15.26 -13.29 -7.84
N TYR A 254 14.19 -13.67 -7.14
CA TYR A 254 13.76 -13.05 -5.88
C TYR A 254 14.33 -13.74 -4.62
N ASP A 255 15.46 -14.44 -4.76
CA ASP A 255 15.86 -15.60 -3.94
C ASP A 255 15.94 -15.37 -2.42
N GLN A 256 15.98 -14.13 -1.92
CA GLN A 256 15.88 -13.81 -0.49
C GLN A 256 15.30 -12.42 -0.29
N MET A 257 13.98 -12.29 -0.31
CA MET A 257 13.32 -11.05 0.09
C MET A 257 13.11 -11.07 1.61
N PRO A 258 13.86 -10.29 2.42
CA PRO A 258 13.59 -10.13 3.85
C PRO A 258 12.37 -9.21 3.98
N LEU A 259 11.20 -9.73 3.60
CA LEU A 259 9.96 -8.98 3.51
C LEU A 259 9.67 -8.27 4.81
N LEU A 260 9.81 -8.95 5.93
CA LEU A 260 9.65 -8.38 7.26
C LEU A 260 10.50 -9.15 8.27
N CYS A 261 10.87 -8.51 9.37
CA CYS A 261 11.59 -9.08 10.52
C CYS A 261 10.75 -10.06 11.35
N TYR A 262 9.88 -10.85 10.70
CA TYR A 262 8.88 -11.65 11.39
C TYR A 262 9.01 -13.15 11.12
N GLU A 263 8.74 -13.96 12.15
CA GLU A 263 8.75 -15.43 12.09
C GLU A 263 7.47 -16.04 11.48
N HIS A 264 6.63 -15.24 10.83
CA HIS A 264 5.44 -15.76 10.17
C HIS A 264 5.85 -16.39 8.84
N LYS A 265 5.33 -17.59 8.58
CA LYS A 265 5.57 -18.30 7.32
C LYS A 265 5.06 -17.48 6.14
N SER A 266 5.72 -17.57 4.98
CA SER A 266 5.30 -16.92 3.73
C SER A 266 3.80 -17.10 3.44
N SER A 267 3.21 -18.24 3.82
CA SER A 267 1.79 -18.52 3.68
C SER A 267 0.86 -17.52 4.38
N PHE A 268 1.26 -16.93 5.50
CA PHE A 268 0.46 -15.90 6.19
C PHE A 268 0.41 -14.62 5.36
N PHE A 269 1.56 -14.14 4.88
CA PHE A 269 1.64 -12.98 3.98
C PHE A 269 0.89 -13.23 2.68
N THR A 270 1.02 -14.41 2.07
CA THR A 270 0.24 -14.77 0.87
C THR A 270 -1.26 -14.71 1.15
N HIS A 271 -1.72 -15.30 2.26
CA HIS A 271 -3.14 -15.30 2.61
C HIS A 271 -3.69 -13.88 2.80
N ILE A 272 -3.00 -13.06 3.60
CA ILE A 272 -3.40 -11.68 3.87
C ILE A 272 -3.32 -10.82 2.61
N GLY A 273 -2.26 -10.97 1.81
CA GLY A 273 -2.11 -10.23 0.56
C GLY A 273 -3.22 -10.52 -0.43
N ARG A 274 -3.61 -11.79 -0.60
CA ARG A 274 -4.78 -12.18 -1.41
C ARG A 274 -6.09 -11.62 -0.87
N LYS A 275 -6.27 -11.65 0.45
CA LYS A 275 -7.47 -11.10 1.10
C LYS A 275 -7.58 -9.59 0.87
N LEU A 276 -6.49 -8.85 0.99
CA LEU A 276 -6.48 -7.42 0.69
C LEU A 276 -6.72 -7.16 -0.79
N TYR A 277 -6.03 -7.87 -1.68
CA TYR A 277 -6.25 -7.79 -3.13
C TYR A 277 -7.73 -7.97 -3.49
N GLN A 278 -8.36 -9.03 -2.97
CA GLN A 278 -9.80 -9.27 -3.19
C GLN A 278 -10.66 -8.13 -2.62
N ALA A 279 -10.36 -7.65 -1.42
CA ALA A 279 -11.12 -6.57 -0.79
C ALA A 279 -11.01 -5.23 -1.56
N ARG A 280 -9.91 -4.98 -2.28
CA ARG A 280 -9.74 -3.78 -3.11
C ARG A 280 -10.63 -3.77 -4.36
N HIS A 281 -11.18 -4.92 -4.72
CA HIS A 281 -11.97 -5.13 -5.95
C HIS A 281 -13.40 -5.54 -5.65
N ASP A 282 -13.74 -5.72 -4.37
CA ASP A 282 -15.11 -5.97 -3.95
C ASP A 282 -15.87 -4.64 -3.95
N GLU A 283 -16.79 -4.50 -4.89
CA GLU A 283 -17.67 -3.33 -4.99
C GLU A 283 -18.69 -3.28 -3.84
N LYS A 284 -18.88 -4.38 -3.10
CA LYS A 284 -19.89 -4.44 -2.04
C LYS A 284 -19.46 -3.65 -0.81
N GLY A 285 -20.31 -2.71 -0.41
CA GLY A 285 -20.09 -1.91 0.81
C GLY A 285 -19.04 -0.81 0.64
N VAL A 286 -18.66 -0.52 -0.62
CA VAL A 286 -17.89 0.67 -0.97
C VAL A 286 -18.80 1.90 -0.82
N SER A 287 -18.28 2.97 -0.23
CA SER A 287 -19.03 4.23 -0.13
C SER A 287 -19.31 4.80 -1.53
N PRO A 288 -20.46 5.48 -1.75
CA PRO A 288 -20.82 6.02 -3.08
C PRO A 288 -19.73 6.87 -3.74
N GLU A 289 -18.93 7.61 -2.96
CA GLU A 289 -17.83 8.43 -3.47
C GLU A 289 -16.65 7.63 -4.07
N TYR A 290 -16.58 6.32 -3.84
CA TYR A 290 -15.52 5.43 -4.33
C TYR A 290 -16.01 4.32 -5.27
N GLU A 291 -17.32 4.24 -5.55
CA GLU A 291 -17.91 3.19 -6.39
C GLU A 291 -17.26 3.13 -7.78
N PHE A 292 -17.01 4.30 -8.40
CA PHE A 292 -16.39 4.36 -9.73
C PHE A 292 -14.96 3.82 -9.72
N ALA A 293 -14.15 4.20 -8.72
CA ALA A 293 -12.79 3.69 -8.57
C ALA A 293 -12.77 2.18 -8.28
N ALA A 294 -13.71 1.68 -7.48
CA ALA A 294 -13.84 0.24 -7.22
C ALA A 294 -14.22 -0.54 -8.49
N ALA A 295 -15.16 -0.03 -9.29
CA ALA A 295 -15.57 -0.63 -10.55
C ALA A 295 -14.42 -0.66 -11.58
N ALA A 296 -13.66 0.44 -11.71
CA ALA A 296 -12.50 0.49 -12.59
C ALA A 296 -11.42 -0.55 -12.19
N ARG A 297 -11.17 -0.71 -10.88
CA ARG A 297 -10.28 -1.77 -10.37
C ARG A 297 -10.77 -3.16 -10.73
N ALA A 298 -12.06 -3.43 -10.50
CA ALA A 298 -12.67 -4.72 -10.79
C ALA A 298 -12.58 -5.05 -12.30
N GLU A 299 -12.91 -4.10 -13.17
CA GLU A 299 -12.80 -4.24 -14.62
C GLU A 299 -11.36 -4.58 -15.04
N GLY A 300 -10.36 -3.84 -14.55
CA GLY A 300 -8.96 -4.09 -14.90
C GLY A 300 -8.47 -5.49 -14.49
N VAL A 301 -8.94 -5.99 -13.35
CA VAL A 301 -8.60 -7.34 -12.84
C VAL A 301 -9.26 -8.41 -13.68
N GLU A 302 -10.54 -8.24 -14.03
CA GLU A 302 -11.26 -9.15 -14.93
C GLU A 302 -10.55 -9.23 -16.29
N VAL A 303 -10.16 -8.09 -16.85
CA VAL A 303 -9.43 -8.03 -18.12
C VAL A 303 -8.08 -8.73 -18.04
N ALA A 304 -7.37 -8.63 -16.91
CA ALA A 304 -6.13 -9.35 -16.71
C ALA A 304 -6.33 -10.88 -16.79
N ASP A 305 -7.38 -11.40 -16.16
CA ASP A 305 -7.70 -12.83 -16.21
C ASP A 305 -8.17 -13.26 -17.62
N LEU A 306 -8.97 -12.43 -18.30
CA LEU A 306 -9.37 -12.66 -19.70
C LEU A 306 -8.17 -12.70 -20.64
N LEU A 307 -7.17 -11.82 -20.46
CA LEU A 307 -5.94 -11.82 -21.25
C LEU A 307 -5.12 -13.11 -21.06
N ILE A 308 -4.95 -13.57 -19.81
CA ILE A 308 -4.25 -14.83 -19.52
C ILE A 308 -4.97 -16.00 -20.20
N HIS A 309 -6.31 -16.02 -20.15
CA HIS A 309 -7.12 -17.01 -20.84
C HIS A 309 -6.98 -16.91 -22.38
N ALA A 310 -6.98 -15.70 -22.93
CA ALA A 310 -6.80 -15.45 -24.36
C ALA A 310 -5.43 -15.95 -24.84
N PHE A 311 -4.34 -15.69 -24.11
CA PHE A 311 -3.01 -16.22 -24.44
C PHE A 311 -2.96 -17.76 -24.38
N SER A 312 -3.71 -18.37 -23.46
CA SER A 312 -3.88 -19.83 -23.40
C SER A 312 -4.59 -20.36 -24.65
N ARG A 313 -5.65 -19.70 -25.12
CA ARG A 313 -6.37 -20.05 -26.38
C ARG A 313 -5.46 -19.89 -27.61
N LEU A 314 -4.57 -18.90 -27.59
CA LEU A 314 -3.54 -18.68 -28.62
C LEU A 314 -2.41 -19.72 -28.58
N ARG A 315 -2.41 -20.64 -27.61
CA ARG A 315 -1.39 -21.67 -27.40
C ARG A 315 0.00 -21.10 -27.16
N ILE A 316 0.07 -19.95 -26.48
CA ILE A 316 1.33 -19.43 -25.97
C ILE A 316 1.83 -20.38 -24.87
N SER A 317 3.12 -20.72 -24.90
CA SER A 317 3.71 -21.72 -23.99
C SER A 317 3.62 -21.31 -22.52
N ASP A 318 3.76 -20.02 -22.24
CA ASP A 318 3.58 -19.42 -20.92
C ASP A 318 2.63 -18.21 -21.02
N PRO A 319 1.32 -18.44 -20.86
CA PRO A 319 0.31 -17.39 -20.93
C PRO A 319 0.49 -16.30 -19.88
N LEU A 320 0.93 -16.67 -18.68
CA LEU A 320 1.16 -15.72 -17.59
C LEU A 320 2.35 -14.81 -17.90
N ALA A 321 3.48 -15.36 -18.37
CA ALA A 321 4.61 -14.55 -18.79
C ALA A 321 4.30 -13.67 -20.01
N ALA A 322 3.41 -14.10 -20.90
CA ALA A 322 2.93 -13.24 -22.00
C ALA A 322 2.10 -12.06 -21.49
N PHE A 323 1.19 -12.31 -20.54
CA PHE A 323 0.44 -11.25 -19.86
C PHE A 323 1.37 -10.27 -19.13
N LEU A 324 2.30 -10.76 -18.31
CA LEU A 324 3.23 -9.91 -17.56
C LEU A 324 4.08 -9.05 -18.51
N ARG A 325 4.55 -9.60 -19.63
CA ARG A 325 5.26 -8.84 -20.66
C ARG A 325 4.41 -7.73 -21.26
N LEU A 326 3.16 -8.02 -21.64
CA LEU A 326 2.24 -7.03 -22.17
C LEU A 326 1.97 -5.90 -21.17
N ALA A 327 1.56 -6.26 -19.96
CA ALA A 327 1.21 -5.31 -18.92
C ALA A 327 2.40 -4.40 -18.56
N CYS A 328 3.58 -4.98 -18.33
CA CYS A 328 4.78 -4.22 -18.01
C CYS A 328 5.24 -3.34 -19.19
N ALA A 329 5.17 -3.82 -20.44
CA ALA A 329 5.50 -3.02 -21.63
C ALA A 329 4.56 -1.81 -21.77
N LEU A 330 3.25 -2.02 -21.64
CA LEU A 330 2.26 -0.94 -21.63
C LEU A 330 2.52 0.05 -20.50
N ASN A 331 2.85 -0.44 -19.30
CA ASN A 331 3.04 0.42 -18.14
C ASN A 331 4.20 1.40 -18.33
N VAL A 332 5.33 0.96 -18.91
CA VAL A 332 6.53 1.81 -19.13
C VAL A 332 6.51 2.61 -20.43
N SER A 333 5.59 2.31 -21.35
CA SER A 333 5.48 2.97 -22.65
C SER A 333 5.15 4.47 -22.53
N ASP A 334 5.24 5.18 -23.64
CA ASP A 334 4.72 6.55 -23.79
C ASP A 334 3.23 6.58 -24.20
N VAL A 335 2.55 5.43 -24.29
CA VAL A 335 1.10 5.36 -24.49
C VAL A 335 0.40 6.15 -23.37
N PRO A 336 -0.46 7.14 -23.69
CA PRO A 336 -1.15 7.95 -22.68
C PRO A 336 -2.02 7.11 -21.73
N PRO A 337 -2.17 7.50 -20.45
CA PRO A 337 -3.03 6.77 -19.50
C PRO A 337 -4.45 6.50 -20.02
N VAL A 338 -5.10 7.51 -20.62
CA VAL A 338 -6.43 7.36 -21.21
C VAL A 338 -6.49 6.30 -22.30
N SER A 339 -5.45 6.18 -23.12
CA SER A 339 -5.38 5.17 -24.18
C SER A 339 -5.19 3.76 -23.60
N ARG A 340 -4.50 3.64 -22.46
CA ARG A 340 -4.37 2.35 -21.74
C ARG A 340 -5.72 1.93 -21.15
N ASP A 341 -6.47 2.85 -20.57
CA ASP A 341 -7.80 2.57 -20.02
C ASP A 341 -8.81 2.23 -21.13
N LEU A 342 -8.77 2.93 -22.27
CA LEU A 342 -9.57 2.58 -23.44
C LEU A 342 -9.25 1.17 -23.96
N LEU A 343 -7.97 0.82 -24.03
CA LEU A 343 -7.55 -0.54 -24.39
C LEU A 343 -8.10 -1.58 -23.40
N VAL A 344 -8.10 -1.30 -22.08
CA VAL A 344 -8.69 -2.20 -21.09
C VAL A 344 -10.18 -2.41 -21.36
N ALA A 345 -10.95 -1.35 -21.62
CA ALA A 345 -12.38 -1.45 -21.93
C ALA A 345 -12.64 -2.23 -23.24
N GLU A 346 -11.82 -2.01 -24.27
CA GLU A 346 -11.91 -2.73 -25.56
C GLU A 346 -11.59 -4.22 -25.40
N LEU A 347 -10.59 -4.55 -24.58
CA LEU A 347 -10.25 -5.93 -24.23
C LEU A 347 -11.35 -6.58 -23.40
N ALA A 348 -11.96 -5.86 -22.44
CA ALA A 348 -13.09 -6.33 -21.65
C ALA A 348 -14.25 -6.74 -22.56
N TRP A 349 -14.63 -5.85 -23.48
CA TRP A 349 -15.67 -6.13 -24.46
C TRP A 349 -15.26 -7.26 -25.38
N GLY A 350 -14.16 -7.14 -26.12
CA GLY A 350 -13.88 -8.06 -27.22
C GLY A 350 -13.25 -9.40 -26.81
N LEU A 351 -12.92 -9.62 -25.54
CA LEU A 351 -12.62 -10.94 -24.98
C LEU A 351 -13.81 -11.57 -24.25
N SER A 352 -14.91 -10.83 -24.05
CA SER A 352 -16.15 -11.35 -23.46
C SER A 352 -16.76 -12.46 -24.34
N PRO A 353 -17.37 -13.49 -23.74
CA PRO A 353 -18.13 -14.51 -24.48
C PRO A 353 -19.22 -13.96 -25.39
N ASP A 354 -19.78 -12.79 -25.06
CA ASP A 354 -20.89 -12.17 -25.79
C ASP A 354 -20.42 -11.29 -26.97
N ALA A 355 -19.11 -11.09 -27.12
CA ALA A 355 -18.56 -10.31 -28.23
C ALA A 355 -18.77 -11.04 -29.57
N PRO A 356 -19.10 -10.32 -30.66
CA PRO A 356 -19.14 -10.90 -32.00
C PRO A 356 -17.84 -11.64 -32.35
N GLU A 357 -17.94 -12.79 -33.02
CA GLU A 357 -16.77 -13.61 -33.36
C GLU A 357 -15.70 -12.83 -34.15
N SER A 358 -16.11 -11.91 -35.01
CA SER A 358 -15.20 -11.04 -35.76
C SER A 358 -14.38 -10.11 -34.86
N VAL A 359 -14.99 -9.56 -33.80
CA VAL A 359 -14.31 -8.70 -32.81
C VAL A 359 -13.31 -9.54 -32.02
N GLN A 360 -13.72 -10.71 -31.52
CA GLN A 360 -12.81 -11.63 -30.82
C GLN A 360 -11.63 -12.02 -31.71
N ALA A 361 -11.88 -12.35 -32.98
CA ALA A 361 -10.84 -12.73 -33.93
C ALA A 361 -9.83 -11.59 -34.19
N ASN A 362 -10.31 -10.34 -34.25
CA ASN A 362 -9.46 -9.17 -34.41
C ASN A 362 -8.55 -8.96 -33.19
N ILE A 363 -9.11 -8.99 -31.97
CA ILE A 363 -8.32 -8.85 -30.73
C ILE A 363 -7.29 -9.97 -30.62
N LEU A 364 -7.68 -11.22 -30.85
CA LEU A 364 -6.76 -12.36 -30.81
C LEU A 364 -5.65 -12.25 -31.87
N THR A 365 -5.94 -11.66 -33.02
CA THR A 365 -4.94 -11.37 -34.05
C THR A 365 -3.96 -10.28 -33.59
N ALA A 366 -4.46 -9.21 -32.97
CA ALA A 366 -3.62 -8.13 -32.43
C ALA A 366 -2.73 -8.65 -31.28
N LEU A 367 -3.28 -9.42 -30.34
CA LEU A 367 -2.52 -10.05 -29.26
C LEU A 367 -1.45 -11.00 -29.80
N ARG A 368 -1.75 -11.78 -30.86
CA ARG A 368 -0.75 -12.65 -31.49
C ARG A 368 0.37 -11.87 -32.19
N ARG A 369 0.07 -10.70 -32.76
CA ARG A 369 1.11 -9.81 -33.31
C ARG A 369 2.01 -9.31 -32.20
N PHE A 370 1.41 -8.79 -31.12
CA PHE A 370 2.15 -8.36 -29.93
C PHE A 370 3.09 -9.44 -29.39
N THR A 371 2.67 -10.71 -29.31
CA THR A 371 3.57 -11.77 -28.83
C THR A 371 4.77 -12.04 -29.75
N ALA A 372 4.70 -11.63 -31.01
CA ALA A 372 5.78 -11.76 -31.99
C ALA A 372 6.70 -10.54 -32.05
N ASP A 373 6.15 -9.32 -32.01
CA ASP A 373 6.88 -8.06 -32.22
C ASP A 373 7.11 -7.24 -30.94
N GLN A 374 6.34 -7.51 -29.89
CA GLN A 374 6.29 -6.72 -28.64
C GLN A 374 5.92 -5.25 -28.84
N ASP A 375 5.22 -4.92 -29.94
CA ASP A 375 4.81 -3.55 -30.27
C ASP A 375 3.48 -3.19 -29.60
N VAL A 376 3.58 -2.45 -28.48
CA VAL A 376 2.40 -1.97 -27.74
C VAL A 376 1.62 -0.88 -28.48
N HIS A 377 2.25 -0.12 -29.39
CA HIS A 377 1.56 0.92 -30.16
C HIS A 377 0.69 0.30 -31.22
N ALA A 378 1.20 -0.70 -31.93
CA ALA A 378 0.40 -1.45 -32.90
C ALA A 378 -0.84 -2.08 -32.26
N LEU A 379 -0.74 -2.55 -31.00
CA LEU A 379 -1.88 -3.07 -30.26
C LEU A 379 -2.94 -1.98 -29.99
N VAL A 380 -2.53 -0.82 -29.48
CA VAL A 380 -3.42 0.31 -29.14
C VAL A 380 -4.03 0.96 -30.39
N ASP A 381 -3.28 1.07 -31.49
CA ASP A 381 -3.79 1.67 -32.74
C ASP A 381 -4.81 0.74 -33.44
N SER A 382 -4.61 -0.57 -33.32
CA SER A 382 -5.51 -1.56 -33.93
C SER A 382 -6.91 -1.60 -33.32
N SER A 383 -7.04 -1.10 -32.10
CA SER A 383 -8.30 -1.08 -31.38
C SER A 383 -9.09 0.21 -31.63
N SER A 384 -8.39 1.34 -31.85
CA SER A 384 -8.97 2.66 -32.17
C SER A 384 -9.65 2.76 -33.55
N THR A 385 -9.54 1.73 -34.41
CA THR A 385 -9.99 1.75 -35.82
C THR A 385 -11.22 0.88 -36.10
N GLN A 386 -11.79 0.26 -35.06
CA GLN A 386 -12.99 -0.59 -35.14
C GLN A 386 -14.17 0.09 -34.44
#